data_AF-A0A0B1ZML3-F1
#
_entry.id   AF-A0A0B1ZML3-F1
#
_cell.length_a   1.000
_cell.length_b   1.000
_cell.length_c   1.000
_cell.angle_alpha   90.00
_cell.angle_beta   90.00
_cell.angle_gamma   90.00
#
_symmetry.space_group_name_H-M   'P 1'
#
loop_
_entity.id
_entity.type
_entity.pdbx_description
1 polymer ?
#
loop_
_entity_poly.entity_id
_entity_poly.type
_entity_poly.pdbx_seq_one_letter_code
_entity_poly.pdbx_strand_id
1 'polypeptide(L)' 'MTGLQFAPAALALCALAARTLHWRPPEFWAATPAELAAALGLLAPGDAAPGLDRPTLQRLMEHDHGR' A
#
# COMPACT_ATOMS: atom_id res chain seq x y z
N MET A 1 -20.72 0.50 26.41
CA MET A 1 -20.49 0.77 24.96
C MET A 1 -19.71 -0.41 24.39
N THR A 2 -20.43 -1.51 24.18
CA THR A 2 -19.89 -2.86 23.94
C THR A 2 -19.07 -2.89 22.66
N GLY A 3 -17.83 -3.39 22.75
CA GLY A 3 -16.86 -3.41 21.65
C GLY A 3 -17.49 -3.93 20.37
N LEU A 4 -17.63 -3.03 19.39
CA LEU A 4 -18.08 -3.37 18.05
C LEU A 4 -17.14 -4.46 17.53
N GLN A 5 -17.75 -5.61 17.24
CA GLN A 5 -17.08 -6.83 16.84
C GLN A 5 -16.13 -6.50 15.67
N PHE A 6 -14.83 -6.63 15.91
CA PHE A 6 -13.79 -6.27 14.94
C PHE A 6 -14.03 -6.96 13.58
N ALA A 7 -14.40 -8.24 13.60
CA ALA A 7 -14.59 -9.05 12.40
C ALA A 7 -15.67 -8.50 11.43
N PRO A 8 -16.93 -8.25 11.84
CA PRO A 8 -17.92 -7.69 10.92
C PRO A 8 -17.57 -6.26 10.45
N ALA A 9 -16.94 -5.44 11.29
CA ALA A 9 -16.48 -4.11 10.87
C ALA A 9 -15.36 -4.20 9.81
N ALA A 10 -14.38 -5.08 10.02
CA ALA A 10 -13.30 -5.31 9.07
C ALA A 10 -13.83 -5.81 7.71
N LEU A 11 -14.78 -6.77 7.73
CA LEU A 11 -15.40 -7.27 6.50
C LEU A 11 -16.13 -6.17 5.71
N ALA A 12 -16.88 -5.30 6.40
CA ALA A 12 -17.57 -4.19 5.75
C ALA A 12 -16.57 -3.21 5.10
N LEU A 13 -15.46 -2.90 5.77
CA LEU A 13 -14.40 -2.04 5.23
C LEU A 13 -13.68 -2.67 4.04
N CYS A 14 -13.37 -3.98 4.09
CA CYS A 14 -12.79 -4.71 2.97
C CYS A 14 -13.68 -4.65 1.72
N ALA A 15 -15.00 -4.89 1.89
CA ALA A 15 -15.96 -4.81 0.81
C ALA A 15 -16.06 -3.39 0.21
N LEU A 16 -15.99 -2.36 1.06
CA LEU A 16 -15.96 -0.98 0.61
C LEU A 16 -14.71 -0.69 -0.22
N ALA A 17 -13.53 -1.05 0.29
CA ALA A 17 -12.26 -0.80 -0.38
C ALA A 17 -12.16 -1.48 -1.76
N ALA A 18 -12.58 -2.75 -1.86
CA ALA A 18 -12.61 -3.47 -3.13
C ALA A 18 -13.50 -2.78 -4.17
N ARG A 19 -14.67 -2.27 -3.76
CA ARG A 19 -15.60 -1.55 -4.64
C ARG A 19 -15.06 -0.19 -5.08
N THR A 20 -14.44 0.57 -4.17
CA THR A 20 -13.89 1.89 -4.50
C THR A 20 -12.70 1.79 -5.45
N LEU A 21 -11.86 0.77 -5.28
CA LEU A 21 -10.67 0.52 -6.11
C LEU A 21 -11.00 -0.29 -7.39
N HIS A 22 -12.26 -0.71 -7.57
CA HIS A 22 -12.71 -1.55 -8.68
C HIS A 22 -11.93 -2.88 -8.81
N TRP A 23 -11.45 -3.41 -7.69
CA TRP A 23 -10.75 -4.70 -7.67
C TRP A 23 -11.74 -5.86 -7.67
N ARG A 24 -11.47 -6.85 -8.52
CA ARG A 24 -12.14 -8.16 -8.44
C ARG A 24 -11.65 -8.89 -7.19
N PRO A 25 -12.39 -9.89 -6.68
CA PRO A 25 -11.97 -10.67 -5.52
C PRO A 25 -10.52 -11.18 -5.55
N PRO A 26 -9.99 -11.77 -6.65
CA PRO A 26 -8.60 -12.23 -6.67
C PRO A 26 -7.59 -11.08 -6.58
N GLU A 27 -7.90 -9.90 -7.13
CA GLU A 27 -7.01 -8.73 -7.05
C GLU A 27 -6.95 -8.19 -5.62
N PHE A 28 -8.10 -8.10 -4.96
CA PHE A 28 -8.18 -7.67 -3.57
C PHE A 28 -7.42 -8.61 -2.62
N TRP A 29 -7.57 -9.93 -2.78
CA TRP A 29 -6.90 -10.89 -1.90
C TRP A 29 -5.41 -11.07 -2.19
N ALA A 30 -4.95 -10.72 -3.39
CA ALA A 30 -3.52 -10.69 -3.72
C ALA A 30 -2.80 -9.45 -3.17
N ALA A 31 -3.53 -8.35 -2.97
CA ALA A 31 -2.97 -7.11 -2.44
C ALA A 31 -2.57 -7.25 -0.96
N THR A 32 -1.39 -6.77 -0.62
CA THR A 32 -0.90 -6.69 0.76
C THR A 32 -1.58 -5.55 1.52
N PRO A 33 -1.62 -5.58 2.87
CA PRO A 33 -2.16 -4.48 3.66
C PRO A 33 -1.48 -3.13 3.40
N ALA A 34 -0.17 -3.14 3.11
CA ALA A 34 0.58 -1.93 2.79
C ALA A 34 0.18 -1.34 1.43
N GLU A 35 0.00 -2.18 0.41
CA GLU A 35 -0.51 -1.76 -0.90
C GLU A 35 -1.94 -1.23 -0.81
N LEU A 36 -2.79 -1.87 -0.01
CA LEU A 36 -4.15 -1.40 0.25
C LEU A 36 -4.14 -0.01 0.90
N ALA A 37 -3.31 0.20 1.93
CA ALA A 37 -3.16 1.51 2.58
C ALA A 37 -2.63 2.57 1.60
N ALA A 38 -1.67 2.21 0.74
CA ALA A 38 -1.16 3.08 -0.30
C ALA A 38 -2.24 3.48 -1.33
N ALA A 39 -2.99 2.50 -1.83
CA ALA A 39 -4.06 2.71 -2.81
C ALA A 39 -5.21 3.58 -2.27
N LEU A 40 -5.48 3.49 -0.96
CA LEU A 40 -6.47 4.31 -0.27
C LEU A 40 -5.93 5.68 0.18
N GLY A 41 -4.64 5.98 -0.03
CA GLY A 41 -4.03 7.22 0.42
C GLY A 41 -3.98 7.36 1.95
N LEU A 42 -3.94 6.24 2.67
CA LEU A 42 -3.95 6.20 4.15
C LEU A 42 -2.55 6.30 4.75
N LEU A 43 -1.50 6.29 3.93
CA LEU A 43 -0.12 6.48 4.39
C LEU A 43 0.05 7.92 4.87
N ALA A 44 0.46 8.11 6.12
CA ALA A 44 0.79 9.45 6.61
C ALA A 44 2.07 9.95 5.90
N PRO A 45 2.24 11.28 5.74
CA PRO A 45 3.52 11.84 5.32
C PRO A 45 4.58 11.49 6.39
N GLY A 46 5.32 10.40 6.16
CA GLY A 46 6.26 9.79 7.10
C GLY A 46 6.22 8.26 7.14
N ASP A 47 5.11 7.63 6.74
CA ASP A 47 4.98 6.15 6.67
C ASP A 47 5.59 5.56 5.38
N ALA A 48 5.76 6.38 4.35
CA ALA A 48 6.52 5.98 3.18
C ALA A 48 8.00 5.91 3.56
N ALA A 49 8.62 4.75 3.35
CA ALA A 49 10.08 4.66 3.38
C ALA A 49 10.67 5.78 2.52
N PRO A 50 11.72 6.48 2.98
CA PRO A 50 12.31 7.56 2.20
C PRO A 50 12.61 7.01 0.79
N GLY A 51 11.99 7.64 -0.21
CA GLY A 51 12.20 7.28 -1.60
C GLY A 51 13.68 7.40 -1.95
N LEU A 52 14.11 6.70 -3.01
CA LEU A 52 15.49 6.77 -3.47
C LEU A 52 15.85 8.21 -3.82
N ASP A 53 16.86 8.74 -3.15
CA ASP A 53 17.34 10.09 -3.36
C ASP A 53 18.17 10.16 -4.65
N ARG A 54 18.06 11.31 -5.33
CA ARG A 54 18.72 11.55 -6.62
C ARG A 54 20.22 11.22 -6.66
N PRO A 55 21.04 11.55 -5.63
CA PRO A 55 22.46 11.20 -5.67
C PRO A 55 22.71 9.70 -5.47
N THR A 56 21.82 8.97 -4.77
CA THR A 56 21.91 7.51 -4.68
C THR A 56 21.53 6.83 -6.00
N LEU A 57 20.51 7.34 -6.69
CA LEU A 57 20.17 6.89 -8.04
C LEU A 57 21.37 7.06 -9.00
N GLN A 58 22.03 8.21 -8.99
CA GLN A 58 23.19 8.48 -9.85
C GLN A 58 24.34 7.49 -9.58
N ARG A 59 24.67 7.24 -8.32
CA ARG A 59 25.70 6.25 -7.95
C ARG A 59 25.40 4.84 -8.46
N LEU A 60 24.14 4.41 -8.43
CA LEU A 60 23.73 3.11 -8.96
C LEU A 60 23.87 3.03 -10.48
N MET A 61 23.51 4.09 -11.19
CA MET A 61 23.66 4.17 -12.66
C MET A 61 25.14 4.15 -13.08
N GLU A 62 26.00 4.86 -12.36
CA GLU A 62 27.45 4.89 -12.60
C GLU A 62 28.09 3.49 -12.42
N HIS A 63 27.65 2.73 -11.43
CA HIS A 63 28.11 1.35 -11.21
C HIS A 63 27.63 0.36 -12.28
N ASP A 64 26.46 0.59 -12.88
CA ASP A 64 25.88 -0.26 -13.94
C ASP A 64 26.60 -0.10 -15.29
N HIS A 65 27.05 1.12 -15.61
CA HIS A 65 27.73 1.45 -16.88
C HIS A 65 29.23 1.06 -16.90
N GLY A 66 29.75 0.43 -15.83
CA GLY A 66 31.17 0.09 -15.66
C GLY A 66 31.56 -1.37 -15.97
N ARG A 67 30.74 -2.13 -16.71
CA ARG A 67 31.03 -3.50 -17.14
C ARG A 67 31.34 -3.62 -18.62
#